data_AF-A0A4Q2TYU5-F1
#
_entry.id   AF-A0A4Q2TYU5-F1
#
_cell.length_a   1.000
_cell.length_b   1.000
_cell.length_c   1.000
_cell.angle_alpha   90.00
_cell.angle_beta   90.00
_cell.angle_gamma   90.00
#
_symmetry.space_group_name_H-M   'P 1'
#
loop_
_entity.id
_entity.type
_entity.pdbx_description
1 polymer ?
#
loop_
_entity_poly.entity_id
_entity_poly.type
_entity_poly.pdbx_seq_one_letter_code
_entity_poly.pdbx_strand_id
1 'polypeptide(L)'
;MESKRQMWLRSLRFPHALRRHSRRNNDRIVWFGPRKENYIMKTPTMILALLLCGSAALAQDDPARQTAEGFVTKAATANLFEVEAGKLVLQRGKDPEAQEFAQQMVTDHQAAGSKMREVAMADGISLPQGLDDEHK
;
A
#
# COMPACT_ATOMS: atom_id res chain seq x y z
N MET A 1 -2.18 29.17 -43.34
CA MET A 1 -2.12 27.75 -43.71
C MET A 1 -0.69 27.27 -43.50
N GLU A 2 -0.57 26.08 -42.96
CA GLU A 2 0.64 25.26 -42.84
C GLU A 2 1.79 25.73 -41.93
N SER A 3 2.41 24.76 -41.25
CA SER A 3 3.71 24.84 -40.55
C SER A 3 3.73 24.87 -39.01
N LYS A 4 2.94 24.03 -38.33
CA LYS A 4 3.31 23.52 -36.97
C LYS A 4 2.93 22.05 -36.71
N ARG A 5 2.62 21.25 -37.74
CA ARG A 5 2.24 19.82 -37.61
C ARG A 5 3.32 18.83 -38.09
N GLN A 6 4.60 19.22 -38.03
CA GLN A 6 5.71 18.35 -38.51
C GLN A 6 6.92 18.30 -37.56
N MET A 7 6.71 18.50 -36.26
CA MET A 7 7.79 18.48 -35.24
C MET A 7 7.82 17.19 -34.39
N TRP A 8 7.20 16.10 -34.83
CA TRP A 8 7.05 14.85 -34.06
C TRP A 8 7.43 13.56 -34.81
N LEU A 9 8.49 13.55 -35.66
CA LEU A 9 8.93 12.33 -36.37
C LEU A 9 10.47 12.11 -36.50
N ARG A 10 11.24 12.30 -35.42
CA ARG A 10 12.65 11.83 -35.35
C ARG A 10 13.03 11.81 -33.86
N SER A 11 13.49 10.75 -33.21
CA SER A 11 14.26 9.61 -33.64
C SER A 11 14.32 8.60 -32.48
N LEU A 12 13.72 7.42 -32.64
CA LEU A 12 14.01 6.26 -31.79
C LEU A 12 15.30 5.62 -32.31
N ARG A 13 16.36 5.62 -31.50
CA ARG A 13 17.56 4.82 -31.75
C ARG A 13 18.06 4.29 -30.41
N PHE A 14 17.70 3.04 -30.12
CA PHE A 14 18.23 2.26 -28.99
C PHE A 14 19.60 1.71 -29.36
N PRO A 15 20.67 1.98 -28.59
CA PRO A 15 21.91 1.23 -28.69
C PRO A 15 21.80 -0.10 -27.94
N HIS A 16 21.96 -1.20 -28.67
CA HIS A 16 22.18 -2.52 -28.14
C HIS A 16 23.63 -2.71 -27.68
N ALA A 17 23.76 -3.46 -26.58
CA ALA A 17 24.96 -4.12 -26.05
C ALA A 17 25.92 -3.26 -25.20
N LEU A 18 26.15 -3.71 -23.96
CA LEU A 18 27.44 -4.25 -23.52
C LEU A 18 27.29 -5.03 -22.18
N ARG A 19 27.58 -6.33 -22.28
CA ARG A 19 28.42 -7.12 -21.35
C ARG A 19 28.15 -6.96 -19.83
N ARG A 20 27.34 -7.87 -19.26
CA ARG A 20 27.49 -8.24 -17.85
C ARG A 20 28.64 -9.23 -17.71
N HIS A 21 29.73 -8.77 -17.12
CA HIS A 21 30.68 -9.66 -16.47
C HIS A 21 30.96 -9.12 -15.07
N SER A 22 30.40 -9.77 -14.06
CA SER A 22 30.93 -9.75 -12.72
C SER A 22 30.67 -11.13 -12.12
N ARG A 23 31.63 -12.03 -12.36
CA ARG A 23 31.86 -13.19 -11.50
C ARG A 23 32.09 -12.67 -10.09
N ARG A 24 31.14 -12.89 -9.19
CA ARG A 24 31.41 -12.83 -7.76
C ARG A 24 31.47 -14.26 -7.23
N ASN A 25 32.71 -14.65 -6.97
CA ASN A 25 33.16 -15.88 -6.35
C ASN A 25 32.49 -16.00 -4.98
N ASN A 26 31.56 -16.94 -4.81
CA ASN A 26 31.06 -17.34 -3.49
C ASN A 26 31.55 -18.75 -3.19
N ASP A 27 32.87 -18.88 -3.13
CA ASP A 27 33.51 -20.07 -2.60
C ASP A 27 33.82 -19.83 -1.13
N ARG A 28 33.49 -20.82 -0.31
CA ARG A 28 33.86 -21.02 1.12
C ARG A 28 32.81 -20.60 2.16
N ILE A 29 31.70 -21.33 2.19
CA ILE A 29 31.08 -21.71 3.47
C ILE A 29 31.54 -23.14 3.79
N VAL A 30 32.23 -23.26 4.91
CA VAL A 30 32.83 -24.50 5.43
C VAL A 30 31.71 -25.44 5.85
N TRP A 31 31.63 -26.61 5.21
CA TRP A 31 30.62 -27.64 5.47
C TRP A 31 31.06 -28.47 6.70
N PHE A 32 30.49 -28.21 7.87
CA PHE A 32 30.63 -29.09 9.03
C PHE A 32 29.62 -30.24 8.91
N GLY A 33 30.13 -31.46 8.81
CA GLY A 33 29.35 -32.70 8.78
C GLY A 33 28.62 -33.02 10.09
N PRO A 34 27.87 -34.14 10.14
CA PRO A 34 26.74 -34.31 11.03
C PRO A 34 27.16 -34.55 12.48
N ARG A 35 26.71 -33.70 13.41
CA ARG A 35 26.65 -34.01 14.83
C ARG A 35 25.58 -35.07 15.06
N LYS A 36 26.01 -36.29 15.39
CA LYS A 36 25.11 -37.35 15.87
C LYS A 36 24.89 -37.14 17.36
N GLU A 37 24.04 -36.16 17.71
CA GLU A 37 23.46 -36.11 19.04
C GLU A 37 22.25 -37.05 19.06
N ASN A 38 22.31 -38.06 19.93
CA ASN A 38 21.30 -39.10 20.06
C ASN A 38 19.97 -38.52 20.54
N TYR A 39 19.07 -38.25 19.60
CA TYR A 39 17.66 -38.01 19.86
C TYR A 39 17.03 -39.34 20.27
N ILE A 40 16.81 -39.54 21.58
CA ILE A 40 16.00 -40.65 22.08
C ILE A 40 14.58 -40.44 21.55
N MET A 41 14.29 -41.10 20.43
CA MET A 41 12.94 -41.31 19.92
C MET A 41 12.10 -42.02 20.99
N LYS A 42 11.09 -41.31 21.48
CA LYS A 42 9.82 -41.91 21.88
C LYS A 42 8.75 -41.28 20.97
N THR A 43 8.56 -41.88 19.79
CA THR A 43 7.45 -41.59 18.86
C THR A 43 6.10 -41.99 19.50
N PRO A 44 4.89 -41.64 18.98
CA PRO A 44 4.51 -40.72 17.89
C PRO A 44 3.24 -39.86 18.22
N THR A 45 3.32 -38.52 18.22
CA THR A 45 2.12 -37.66 18.10
C THR A 45 2.13 -36.93 16.76
N MET A 46 2.24 -37.71 15.69
CA MET A 46 2.07 -37.30 14.29
C MET A 46 0.66 -37.72 13.82
N ILE A 47 -0.40 -37.19 14.45
CA ILE A 47 -1.75 -37.10 13.87
C ILE A 47 -2.36 -35.77 14.36
N LEU A 48 -1.87 -34.65 13.87
CA LEU A 48 -2.61 -33.37 13.87
C LEU A 48 -2.11 -32.39 12.80
N ALA A 49 -0.97 -32.67 12.16
CA ALA A 49 -0.42 -31.87 11.07
C ALA A 49 -1.05 -32.16 9.68
N LEU A 50 -2.28 -32.68 9.63
CA LEU A 50 -3.07 -32.84 8.39
C LEU A 50 -4.28 -31.90 8.39
N LEU A 51 -4.09 -30.67 8.85
CA LEU A 51 -5.09 -29.60 8.85
C LEU A 51 -4.46 -28.24 8.48
N LEU A 52 -3.35 -28.28 7.73
CA LEU A 52 -2.56 -27.11 7.37
C LEU A 52 -2.35 -26.96 5.85
N CYS A 53 -3.35 -27.32 5.05
CA CYS A 53 -3.39 -26.99 3.62
C CYS A 53 -4.82 -26.56 3.25
N GLY A 54 -5.03 -25.26 3.05
CA GLY A 54 -6.12 -24.76 2.21
C GLY A 54 -7.27 -24.02 2.89
N SER A 55 -7.00 -23.09 3.81
CA SER A 55 -7.89 -21.92 3.87
C SER A 55 -7.57 -21.05 2.66
N ALA A 56 -8.28 -21.26 1.55
CA ALA A 56 -8.46 -20.17 0.61
C ALA A 56 -9.09 -19.04 1.43
N ALA A 57 -8.32 -18.00 1.74
CA ALA A 57 -8.87 -16.78 2.29
C ALA A 57 -9.88 -16.28 1.25
N LEU A 58 -11.17 -16.56 1.46
CA LEU A 58 -12.22 -15.86 0.76
C LEU A 58 -12.01 -14.40 1.13
N ALA A 59 -11.55 -13.60 0.17
CA ALA A 59 -11.62 -12.15 0.30
C ALA A 59 -13.10 -11.86 0.59
N GLN A 60 -13.42 -11.43 1.81
CA GLN A 60 -14.77 -11.05 2.18
C GLN A 60 -15.09 -9.75 1.43
N ASP A 61 -15.64 -9.90 0.23
CA ASP A 61 -16.27 -8.79 -0.50
C ASP A 61 -17.55 -8.42 0.25
N ASP A 62 -17.44 -7.42 1.11
CA ASP A 62 -18.57 -6.77 1.74
C ASP A 62 -19.39 -6.10 0.62
N PRO A 63 -20.62 -6.56 0.33
CA PRO A 63 -21.42 -6.01 -0.76
C PRO A 63 -21.71 -4.52 -0.59
N ALA A 64 -21.64 -3.98 0.64
CA ALA A 64 -21.71 -2.55 0.87
C ALA A 64 -20.50 -1.79 0.29
N ARG A 65 -19.30 -2.38 0.20
CA ARG A 65 -18.14 -1.78 -0.49
C ARG A 65 -18.36 -1.56 -1.98
N GLN A 66 -19.23 -2.35 -2.59
CA GLN A 66 -19.46 -2.35 -4.03
C GLN A 66 -20.52 -1.31 -4.45
N THR A 67 -21.15 -0.61 -3.51
CA THR A 67 -22.10 0.48 -3.80
C THR A 67 -21.41 1.84 -3.83
N ALA A 68 -21.97 2.80 -4.56
CA ALA A 68 -21.49 4.17 -4.57
C ALA A 68 -21.51 4.77 -3.16
N GLU A 69 -22.58 4.55 -2.39
CA GLU A 69 -22.71 5.02 -1.01
C GLU A 69 -21.62 4.44 -0.10
N GLY A 70 -21.36 3.13 -0.16
CA GLY A 70 -20.33 2.51 0.66
C GLY A 70 -18.93 2.93 0.25
N PHE A 71 -18.68 3.15 -1.04
CA PHE A 71 -17.43 3.75 -1.51
C PHE A 71 -17.23 5.15 -0.94
N VAL A 72 -18.21 6.05 -1.10
CA VAL A 72 -18.09 7.45 -0.64
C VAL A 72 -17.95 7.51 0.88
N THR A 73 -18.66 6.65 1.62
CA THR A 73 -18.55 6.57 3.09
C THR A 73 -17.13 6.19 3.52
N LYS A 74 -16.53 5.16 2.91
CA LYS A 74 -15.16 4.72 3.23
C LYS A 74 -14.12 5.74 2.81
N ALA A 75 -14.30 6.36 1.64
CA ALA A 75 -13.44 7.43 1.18
C ALA A 75 -13.48 8.65 2.12
N ALA A 76 -14.66 9.01 2.64
CA ALA A 76 -14.79 10.09 3.61
C ALA A 76 -14.05 9.79 4.92
N THR A 77 -14.18 8.57 5.46
CA THR A 77 -13.43 8.15 6.65
C THR A 77 -11.92 8.17 6.42
N ALA A 78 -11.45 7.59 5.30
CA ALA A 78 -10.03 7.59 4.95
C ALA A 78 -9.46 9.01 4.81
N ASN A 79 -10.20 9.90 4.14
CA ASN A 79 -9.80 11.29 4.01
C ASN A 79 -9.67 12.00 5.37
N LEU A 80 -10.61 11.76 6.30
CA LEU A 80 -10.50 12.31 7.67
C LEU A 80 -9.26 11.78 8.39
N PHE A 81 -8.96 10.49 8.22
CA PHE A 81 -7.79 9.87 8.84
C PHE A 81 -6.49 10.51 8.33
N GLU A 82 -6.37 10.69 7.02
CA GLU A 82 -5.20 11.31 6.40
C GLU A 82 -4.99 12.76 6.86
N VAL A 83 -6.08 13.51 7.06
CA VAL A 83 -6.02 14.86 7.63
C VAL A 83 -5.50 14.83 9.06
N GLU A 84 -6.01 13.94 9.92
CA GLU A 84 -5.53 13.84 11.31
C GLU A 84 -4.09 13.32 11.40
N ALA A 85 -3.71 12.37 10.55
CA ALA A 85 -2.34 11.90 10.42
C ALA A 85 -1.39 13.02 10.00
N GLY A 86 -1.76 13.83 9.00
CA GLY A 86 -0.99 15.00 8.57
C GLY A 86 -0.85 16.03 9.69
N LYS A 87 -1.93 16.32 10.42
CA LYS A 87 -1.88 17.22 11.59
C LYS A 87 -0.95 16.69 12.68
N LEU A 88 -0.89 15.38 12.90
CA LEU A 88 0.02 14.78 13.87
C LEU A 88 1.49 15.01 13.47
N VAL A 89 1.82 14.90 12.18
CA VAL A 89 3.17 15.22 11.67
C VAL A 89 3.48 16.71 11.86
N LEU A 90 2.53 17.61 11.61
CA LEU A 90 2.73 19.04 11.88
C LEU A 90 2.98 19.34 13.36
N GLN A 91 2.29 18.62 14.26
CA GLN A 91 2.40 18.81 15.71
C GLN A 91 3.66 18.18 16.33
N ARG A 92 4.10 17.03 15.83
CA ARG A 92 5.15 16.21 16.48
C ARG A 92 6.34 15.86 15.59
N GLY A 93 6.23 16.09 14.29
CA GLY A 93 7.31 15.89 13.33
C GLY A 93 8.47 16.83 13.60
N LYS A 94 9.68 16.36 13.29
CA LYS A 94 10.93 17.12 13.46
C LYS A 94 11.68 17.35 12.15
N ASP A 95 11.28 16.63 11.10
CA ASP A 95 11.86 16.75 9.77
C ASP A 95 11.11 17.87 9.01
N PRO A 96 11.81 18.94 8.58
CA PRO A 96 11.18 20.07 7.89
C PRO A 96 10.50 19.68 6.57
N GLU A 97 11.08 18.75 5.80
CA GLU A 97 10.50 18.30 4.53
C GLU A 97 9.21 17.51 4.78
N ALA A 98 9.20 16.68 5.82
CA ALA A 98 8.00 15.95 6.22
C ALA A 98 6.88 16.89 6.71
N GLN A 99 7.23 17.97 7.41
CA GLN A 99 6.26 18.98 7.85
C GLN A 99 5.68 19.77 6.66
N GLU A 100 6.51 20.16 5.69
CA GLU A 100 6.04 20.83 4.48
C GLU A 100 5.08 19.94 3.69
N PHE A 101 5.45 18.68 3.49
CA PHE A 101 4.58 17.70 2.85
C PHE A 101 3.27 17.51 3.60
N ALA A 102 3.31 17.39 4.94
CA ALA A 102 2.11 17.26 5.76
C ALA A 102 1.19 18.49 5.64
N GLN A 103 1.74 19.69 5.52
CA GLN A 103 0.95 20.90 5.33
C GLN A 103 0.20 20.90 4.00
N GLN A 104 0.87 20.47 2.92
CA GLN A 104 0.24 20.31 1.60
C GLN A 104 -0.85 19.24 1.64
N MET A 105 -0.55 18.06 2.17
CA MET A 105 -1.50 16.96 2.36
C MET A 105 -2.76 17.39 3.12
N VAL A 106 -2.61 18.04 4.28
CA VAL A 106 -3.77 18.50 5.07
C VAL A 106 -4.62 19.48 4.26
N THR A 107 -3.99 20.40 3.53
CA THR A 107 -4.70 21.39 2.71
C THR A 107 -5.51 20.71 1.60
N ASP A 108 -4.87 19.81 0.86
CA ASP A 108 -5.51 19.13 -0.27
C ASP A 108 -6.63 18.20 0.18
N HIS A 109 -6.42 17.41 1.23
CA HIS A 109 -7.44 16.49 1.76
C HIS A 109 -8.60 17.23 2.45
N GLN A 110 -8.38 18.40 3.05
CA GLN A 110 -9.48 19.25 3.55
C GLN A 110 -10.35 19.77 2.40
N ALA A 111 -9.73 20.23 1.31
CA ALA A 111 -10.45 20.69 0.12
C ALA A 111 -11.21 19.54 -0.56
N ALA A 112 -10.57 18.37 -0.70
CA ALA A 112 -11.19 17.18 -1.26
C ALA A 112 -12.39 16.70 -0.41
N GLY A 113 -12.21 16.60 0.92
CA GLY A 113 -13.29 16.23 1.84
C GLY A 113 -14.48 17.19 1.81
N SER A 114 -14.24 18.49 1.63
CA SER A 114 -15.31 19.49 1.52
C SER A 114 -16.12 19.29 0.23
N LYS A 115 -15.45 19.14 -0.91
CA LYS A 115 -16.10 18.85 -2.21
C LYS A 115 -16.86 17.53 -2.19
N MET A 116 -16.28 16.50 -1.57
CA MET A 116 -16.93 15.19 -1.43
C MET A 116 -18.22 15.30 -0.61
N ARG A 117 -18.22 16.09 0.48
CA ARG A 117 -19.41 16.34 1.29
C ARG A 117 -20.50 17.05 0.48
N GLU A 118 -20.14 18.04 -0.33
CA GLU A 118 -21.09 18.75 -1.19
C GLU A 118 -21.78 17.80 -2.19
N VAL A 119 -21.01 16.95 -2.86
CA VAL A 119 -21.55 15.96 -3.83
C VAL A 119 -22.39 14.90 -3.12
N ALA A 120 -21.92 14.35 -2.00
CA ALA A 120 -22.66 13.34 -1.24
C ALA A 120 -24.02 13.88 -0.75
N MET A 121 -24.05 15.13 -0.26
CA MET A 121 -25.30 15.77 0.16
C MET A 121 -26.26 15.99 -1.01
N ALA A 122 -25.75 16.33 -2.20
CA ALA A 122 -26.58 16.46 -3.41
C ALA A 122 -27.22 15.13 -3.82
N ASP A 123 -26.53 14.01 -3.57
CA ASP A 123 -27.01 12.65 -3.83
C ASP A 123 -27.81 12.04 -2.66
N GLY A 124 -28.06 12.80 -1.59
CA GLY A 124 -28.82 12.35 -0.41
C GLY A 124 -28.05 11.38 0.50
N ILE A 125 -26.74 11.27 0.33
CA ILE A 125 -25.86 10.42 1.14
C ILE A 125 -25.35 11.19 2.36
N SER A 126 -25.52 10.62 3.55
CA SER A 126 -24.97 11.19 4.78
C SER A 126 -23.58 10.65 5.07
N LEU A 127 -22.58 11.53 5.17
CA LEU A 127 -21.20 11.14 5.45
C LEU A 127 -20.87 11.15 6.95
N PRO A 128 -19.90 10.32 7.38
CA PRO A 128 -19.38 10.37 8.74
C PRO A 128 -18.78 11.75 9.06
N GLN A 129 -19.01 12.23 10.29
CA GLN A 129 -18.50 13.52 10.77
C GLN A 129 -17.19 13.40 11.56
N GLY A 130 -16.71 12.17 11.76
CA GLY A 130 -15.49 11.88 12.50
C GLY A 130 -14.97 10.50 12.14
N LEU A 131 -13.80 10.18 12.69
CA LEU A 131 -13.20 8.85 12.57
C LEU A 131 -14.08 7.81 13.25
N ASP A 132 -14.21 6.65 12.63
CA ASP A 132 -14.80 5.48 13.28
C ASP A 132 -13.85 4.95 14.37
N ASP A 133 -14.31 3.99 15.17
CA ASP A 133 -13.52 3.47 16.29
C ASP A 133 -12.28 2.68 15.86
N GLU A 134 -12.20 2.24 14.61
CA GLU A 134 -11.03 1.53 14.06
C GLU A 134 -9.90 2.50 13.69
N HIS A 135 -10.24 3.77 13.40
CA HIS A 135 -9.31 4.76 12.88
C HIS A 135 -9.03 5.95 13.82
N LYS A 136 -9.58 5.99 15.05
CA LYS A 136 -9.23 6.98 16.10
C LYS A 136 -7.88 6.70 16.75
#